data_AF-J4KLT9-F1
#
_entry.id   AF-J4KLT9-F1
#
_cell.length_a   1.000
_cell.length_b   1.000
_cell.length_c   1.000
_cell.angle_alpha   90.00
_cell.angle_beta   90.00
_cell.angle_gamma   90.00
#
_symmetry.space_group_name_H-M   'P 1'
#
loop_
_entity.id
_entity.type
_entity.pdbx_description
1 polymer ?
#
loop_
_entity_poly.entity_id
_entity_poly.type
_entity_poly.pdbx_seq_one_letter_code
_entity_poly.pdbx_strand_id
1 'polypeptide(L)'
;MDINLRSQTLGNRFKPAVLQCFGDITSAITGHFEPILSVVAQVLEQAATVTASPDGPYEMFDYVVSLREGIADAWGGTVGAMKSSNKTQAPQQYVPTIFQLLGVIASDSTNSQSLMPSCMGVIGDLADAYPNGELVDAFH
;
A
#
# COMPACT_ATOMS: atom_id res chain seq x y z
N MET A 1 -10.52 -8.78 21.46
CA MET A 1 -11.22 -7.56 21.02
C MET A 1 -11.20 -7.62 19.51
N ASP A 2 -12.17 -8.34 18.93
CA ASP A 2 -12.21 -8.66 17.51
C ASP A 2 -12.67 -7.45 16.71
N ILE A 3 -11.74 -6.81 15.99
CA ILE A 3 -12.07 -5.74 15.04
C ILE A 3 -12.71 -6.39 13.81
N ASN A 4 -14.04 -6.41 13.80
CA ASN A 4 -14.83 -6.96 12.71
C ASN A 4 -14.94 -5.95 11.56
N LEU A 5 -14.05 -6.08 10.56
CA LEU A 5 -13.96 -5.23 9.37
C LEU A 5 -15.15 -5.35 8.39
N ARG A 6 -16.18 -6.17 8.71
CA ARG A 6 -17.33 -6.47 7.85
C ARG A 6 -18.53 -5.53 7.97
N SER A 7 -18.49 -4.56 8.88
CA SER A 7 -19.60 -3.59 9.03
C SER A 7 -19.52 -2.48 7.97
N GLN A 8 -20.45 -2.50 7.00
CA GLN A 8 -20.54 -1.54 5.88
C GLN A 8 -20.73 -0.07 6.32
N THR A 9 -21.26 0.18 7.52
CA THR A 9 -21.54 1.55 8.00
C THR A 9 -20.37 2.17 8.77
N LEU A 10 -19.49 1.35 9.35
CA LEU A 10 -18.31 1.79 10.10
C LEU A 10 -17.04 1.75 9.24
N GLY A 11 -17.02 0.90 8.20
CA GLY A 11 -15.86 0.60 7.36
C GLY A 11 -15.34 1.77 6.52
N ASN A 12 -16.19 2.74 6.14
CA ASN A 12 -15.79 3.79 5.19
C ASN A 12 -15.08 5.00 5.85
N ARG A 13 -15.25 5.24 7.17
CA ARG A 13 -14.59 6.36 7.87
C ARG A 13 -13.30 5.99 8.59
N PHE A 14 -13.12 4.74 8.98
CA PHE A 14 -11.99 4.33 9.84
C PHE A 14 -10.75 3.84 9.06
N LYS A 15 -10.85 3.58 7.74
CA LYS A 15 -9.79 2.88 7.01
C LYS A 15 -8.65 3.75 6.46
N PRO A 16 -8.86 4.99 5.97
CA PRO A 16 -7.75 5.86 5.58
C PRO A 16 -6.85 6.21 6.77
N ALA A 17 -7.45 6.54 7.93
CA ALA A 17 -6.70 6.87 9.15
C ALA A 17 -5.88 5.68 9.69
N VAL A 18 -6.39 4.45 9.58
CA VAL A 18 -5.67 3.24 10.00
C VAL A 18 -4.49 2.95 9.07
N LEU A 19 -4.64 3.14 7.75
CA LEU A 19 -3.56 2.96 6.78
C LEU A 19 -2.49 4.04 6.89
N GLN A 20 -2.90 5.30 7.09
CA GLN A 20 -1.96 6.39 7.38
C GLN A 20 -1.21 6.15 8.69
N CYS A 21 -1.90 5.66 9.72
CA CYS A 21 -1.27 5.28 10.98
C CYS A 21 -0.29 4.10 10.82
N PHE A 22 -0.51 3.17 9.88
CA PHE A 22 0.50 2.17 9.54
C PHE A 22 1.75 2.81 8.96
N GLY A 23 1.62 3.76 8.04
CA GLY A 23 2.76 4.56 7.55
C GLY A 23 3.54 5.22 8.69
N ASP A 24 2.84 5.94 9.58
CA ASP A 24 3.43 6.63 10.74
C ASP A 24 4.15 5.66 11.70
N ILE A 25 3.54 4.51 12.00
CA ILE A 25 4.15 3.47 12.85
C ILE A 25 5.41 2.93 12.18
N THR A 26 5.35 2.64 10.88
CA THR A 26 6.49 2.08 10.15
C THR A 26 7.67 3.04 10.14
N SER A 27 7.42 4.33 9.94
CA SER A 27 8.44 5.38 10.05
C SER A 27 9.00 5.50 11.47
N ALA A 28 8.15 5.38 12.50
CA ALA A 28 8.55 5.55 13.90
C ALA A 28 9.34 4.36 14.47
N ILE A 29 9.03 3.13 14.07
CA ILE A 29 9.67 1.92 14.63
C ILE A 29 10.73 1.31 13.70
N THR A 30 10.76 1.74 12.44
CA THR A 30 11.82 1.43 11.48
C THR A 30 12.05 -0.09 11.38
N GLY A 31 13.27 -0.58 11.66
CA GLY A 31 13.63 -2.00 11.59
C GLY A 31 12.94 -2.91 12.61
N HIS A 32 12.26 -2.37 13.62
CA HIS A 32 11.40 -3.15 14.53
C HIS A 32 10.06 -3.52 13.90
N PHE A 33 9.75 -3.02 12.71
CA PHE A 33 8.55 -3.37 11.96
C PHE A 33 8.64 -4.77 11.32
N GLU A 34 9.84 -5.31 11.11
CA GLU A 34 10.05 -6.61 10.45
C GLU A 34 9.20 -7.78 11.02
N PRO A 35 9.05 -7.97 12.35
CA PRO A 35 8.25 -9.07 12.89
C PRO A 35 6.76 -8.97 12.59
N ILE A 36 6.25 -7.76 12.33
CA ILE A 36 4.83 -7.50 12.02
C ILE A 36 4.59 -7.28 10.52
N LEU A 37 5.65 -7.22 9.71
CA LEU A 37 5.58 -6.99 8.26
C LEU A 37 4.63 -7.97 7.56
N SER A 38 4.72 -9.26 7.88
CA SER A 38 3.86 -10.28 7.24
C SER A 38 2.38 -10.09 7.55
N VAL A 39 2.05 -9.63 8.77
CA VAL A 39 0.68 -9.34 9.17
C VAL A 39 0.17 -8.10 8.45
N VAL A 40 0.98 -7.04 8.37
CA VAL A 40 0.60 -5.81 7.67
C VAL A 40 0.45 -6.07 6.17
N ALA A 41 1.38 -6.80 5.56
CA ALA A 41 1.31 -7.18 4.15
C ALA A 41 0.00 -7.92 3.82
N GLN A 42 -0.43 -8.87 4.66
CA GLN A 42 -1.71 -9.57 4.49
C GLN A 42 -2.91 -8.62 4.55
N VAL A 43 -2.88 -7.63 5.43
CA VAL A 43 -3.95 -6.63 5.54
C VAL A 43 -3.99 -5.74 4.29
N LEU A 44 -2.82 -5.30 3.80
CA LEU A 44 -2.71 -4.50 2.59
C LEU A 44 -3.18 -5.26 1.35
N GLU A 45 -2.81 -6.53 1.22
CA GLU A 45 -3.26 -7.41 0.14
C GLU A 45 -4.78 -7.59 0.16
N GLN A 46 -5.36 -7.87 1.32
CA GLN A 46 -6.81 -7.97 1.45
C GLN A 46 -7.51 -6.66 1.10
N ALA A 47 -6.97 -5.53 1.55
CA ALA A 47 -7.52 -4.21 1.24
C ALA A 47 -7.45 -3.90 -0.27
N ALA A 48 -6.39 -4.30 -0.96
CA ALA A 48 -6.22 -4.10 -2.40
C ALA A 48 -7.26 -4.85 -3.25
N THR A 49 -7.91 -5.90 -2.71
CA THR A 49 -8.98 -6.62 -3.42
C THR A 49 -10.31 -5.85 -3.48
N VAL A 50 -10.45 -4.77 -2.70
CA VAL A 50 -11.68 -3.97 -2.67
C VAL A 50 -11.75 -3.09 -3.92
N THR A 51 -12.78 -3.30 -4.73
CA THR A 51 -13.04 -2.56 -5.96
C THR A 51 -14.43 -1.90 -5.95
N ALA A 52 -14.57 -0.83 -6.73
CA ALA A 52 -15.86 -0.21 -6.98
C ALA A 52 -16.49 -0.87 -8.22
N SER A 53 -17.78 -1.17 -8.16
CA SER A 53 -18.53 -1.62 -9.34
C SER A 53 -18.72 -0.44 -10.29
N PRO A 54 -18.64 -0.64 -11.63
CA PRO A 54 -18.92 0.41 -12.62
C PRO A 54 -20.28 1.10 -12.43
N ASP A 55 -21.28 0.34 -11.95
CA ASP A 55 -22.64 0.83 -11.69
C ASP A 55 -22.85 1.23 -10.22
N GLY A 56 -21.77 1.30 -9.44
CA GLY A 56 -21.79 1.60 -8.01
C GLY A 56 -21.99 3.10 -7.71
N PRO A 57 -22.33 3.44 -6.46
CA PRO A 57 -22.43 4.84 -6.05
C PRO A 57 -21.06 5.54 -6.13
N TYR A 58 -21.05 6.82 -6.51
CA TYR A 58 -19.82 7.63 -6.64
C TYR A 58 -18.96 7.62 -5.36
N GLU A 59 -19.60 7.64 -4.18
CA GLU A 59 -18.90 7.56 -2.89
C GLU A 59 -18.04 6.30 -2.74
N MET A 60 -18.40 5.20 -3.41
CA MET A 60 -17.60 3.96 -3.39
C MET A 60 -16.32 4.11 -4.22
N PHE A 61 -16.35 4.88 -5.30
CA PHE A 61 -15.15 5.18 -6.09
C PHE A 61 -14.16 6.02 -5.30
N ASP A 62 -14.62 7.12 -4.69
CA ASP A 62 -13.77 7.98 -3.84
C ASP A 62 -13.16 7.20 -2.67
N TYR A 63 -13.94 6.28 -2.10
CA TYR A 63 -13.46 5.38 -1.06
C TYR A 63 -12.36 4.43 -1.56
N VAL A 64 -12.53 3.80 -2.73
CA VAL A 64 -11.52 2.90 -3.31
C VAL A 64 -10.24 3.65 -3.68
N VAL A 65 -10.36 4.87 -4.21
CA VAL A 65 -9.22 5.75 -4.48
C VAL A 65 -8.45 6.05 -3.19
N SER A 66 -9.15 6.52 -2.15
CA SER A 66 -8.54 6.80 -0.85
C SER A 66 -7.89 5.57 -0.21
N LEU A 67 -8.48 4.39 -0.43
CA LEU A 67 -7.94 3.12 0.05
C LEU A 67 -6.64 2.75 -0.66
N ARG A 68 -6.60 2.89 -1.99
CA ARG A 68 -5.41 2.64 -2.81
C ARG A 68 -4.27 3.59 -2.45
N GLU A 69 -4.59 4.85 -2.17
CA GLU A 69 -3.63 5.86 -1.70
C GLU A 69 -2.98 5.44 -0.38
N GLY A 70 -3.80 5.09 0.62
CA GLY A 70 -3.28 4.62 1.91
C GLY A 70 -2.46 3.32 1.82
N ILE A 71 -2.80 2.41 0.90
CA ILE A 71 -2.01 1.20 0.66
C ILE A 71 -0.65 1.56 0.04
N ALA A 72 -0.63 2.46 -0.94
CA ALA A 72 0.62 2.93 -1.55
C ALA A 72 1.53 3.59 -0.51
N ASP A 73 1.01 4.54 0.28
CA ASP A 73 1.77 5.23 1.31
C ASP A 73 2.32 4.26 2.37
N ALA A 74 1.53 3.27 2.78
CA ALA A 74 1.99 2.25 3.73
C ALA A 74 3.14 1.41 3.17
N TRP A 75 3.11 1.06 1.88
CA TRP A 75 4.22 0.36 1.22
C TRP A 75 5.47 1.24 1.11
N GLY A 76 5.33 2.52 0.73
CA GLY A 76 6.45 3.46 0.68
C GLY A 76 7.13 3.60 2.05
N GLY A 77 6.33 3.83 3.10
CA GLY A 77 6.81 3.87 4.49
C GLY A 77 7.51 2.57 4.92
N THR A 78 6.98 1.41 4.52
CA THR A 78 7.59 0.10 4.79
C THR A 78 8.93 -0.06 4.11
N VAL A 79 9.02 0.26 2.82
CA VAL A 79 10.27 0.16 2.05
C VAL A 79 11.32 1.12 2.64
N GLY A 80 10.95 2.37 2.93
CA GLY A 80 11.85 3.36 3.55
C GLY A 80 12.34 2.96 4.94
N ALA A 81 11.46 2.41 5.79
CA ALA A 81 11.81 1.89 7.11
C ALA A 81 12.77 0.70 7.03
N MET A 82 12.51 -0.26 6.14
CA MET A 82 13.37 -1.42 5.96
C MET A 82 14.73 -1.02 5.38
N LYS A 83 14.76 -0.08 4.42
CA LYS A 83 16.00 0.47 3.87
C LYS A 83 16.86 1.13 4.93
N SER A 84 16.29 2.06 5.69
CA SER A 84 17.03 2.79 6.74
C SER A 84 17.57 1.88 7.85
N SER A 85 17.03 0.66 7.97
CA SER A 85 17.50 -0.38 8.90
C SER A 85 18.37 -1.47 8.27
N ASN A 86 18.78 -1.34 6.99
CA ASN A 86 19.52 -2.36 6.23
C ASN A 86 18.81 -3.73 6.16
N LYS A 87 17.47 -3.70 6.06
CA LYS A 87 16.59 -4.88 6.03
C LYS A 87 15.76 -4.98 4.75
N THR A 88 16.27 -4.47 3.63
CA THR A 88 15.55 -4.46 2.33
C THR A 88 15.21 -5.86 1.80
N GLN A 89 15.88 -6.91 2.30
CA GLN A 89 15.53 -8.29 2.00
C GLN A 89 14.13 -8.71 2.50
N ALA A 90 13.66 -8.14 3.62
CA ALA A 90 12.38 -8.52 4.21
C ALA A 90 11.16 -8.13 3.34
N PRO A 91 11.05 -6.89 2.82
CA PRO A 91 9.95 -6.51 1.95
C PRO A 91 10.06 -7.02 0.51
N GLN A 92 11.21 -7.56 0.08
CA GLN A 92 11.47 -7.91 -1.32
C GLN A 92 10.43 -8.90 -1.91
N GLN A 93 9.96 -9.86 -1.10
CA GLN A 93 8.95 -10.84 -1.53
C GLN A 93 7.59 -10.21 -1.87
N TYR A 94 7.29 -9.01 -1.38
CA TYR A 94 6.03 -8.30 -1.61
C TYR A 94 6.10 -7.32 -2.79
N VAL A 95 7.28 -7.11 -3.38
CA VAL A 95 7.46 -6.21 -4.51
C VAL A 95 6.52 -6.53 -5.69
N PRO A 96 6.31 -7.80 -6.09
CA PRO A 96 5.33 -8.13 -7.13
C PRO A 96 3.91 -7.65 -6.80
N THR A 97 3.47 -7.79 -5.54
CA THR A 97 2.16 -7.31 -5.07
C THR A 97 2.06 -5.78 -5.18
N ILE A 98 3.13 -5.06 -4.85
CA ILE A 98 3.18 -3.60 -4.99
C ILE A 98 3.03 -3.20 -6.46
N PHE A 99 3.77 -3.84 -7.37
CA PHE A 99 3.65 -3.57 -8.80
C PHE A 99 2.28 -3.94 -9.37
N GLN A 100 1.65 -5.01 -8.88
CA GLN A 100 0.29 -5.36 -9.27
C GLN A 100 -0.70 -4.24 -8.91
N LEU A 101 -0.61 -3.68 -7.70
CA LEU A 101 -1.42 -2.54 -7.29
C LEU A 101 -1.18 -1.33 -8.19
N LEU A 102 0.09 -0.98 -8.44
CA LEU A 102 0.46 0.13 -9.31
C LEU A 102 -0.06 -0.06 -10.74
N GLY A 103 -0.04 -1.28 -11.28
CA GLY A 103 -0.58 -1.61 -12.59
C GLY A 103 -2.11 -1.47 -12.66
N VAL A 104 -2.83 -1.89 -11.61
CA VAL A 104 -4.28 -1.66 -11.48
C VAL A 104 -4.59 -0.16 -11.46
N ILE A 105 -3.79 0.62 -10.73
CA ILE A 105 -3.93 2.08 -10.68
C ILE A 105 -3.60 2.73 -12.04
N ALA A 106 -2.58 2.24 -12.74
CA ALA A 106 -2.20 2.80 -14.03
C ALA A 106 -3.22 2.50 -15.14
N SER A 107 -3.90 1.35 -15.06
CA SER A 107 -4.86 0.90 -16.09
C SER A 107 -6.27 1.45 -15.92
N ASP A 108 -6.62 1.96 -14.73
CA ASP A 108 -7.94 2.48 -14.44
C ASP A 108 -8.01 3.99 -14.74
N SER A 109 -8.80 4.32 -15.77
CA SER A 109 -8.96 5.66 -16.32
C SER A 109 -9.76 6.61 -15.43
N THR A 110 -10.35 6.09 -14.35
CA THR A 110 -11.11 6.88 -13.36
C THR A 110 -10.24 7.31 -12.18
N ASN A 111 -8.99 6.88 -12.12
CA ASN A 111 -8.10 7.25 -11.02
C ASN A 111 -7.87 8.77 -10.97
N SER A 112 -7.97 9.31 -9.75
CA SER A 112 -7.75 10.72 -9.49
C SER A 112 -6.28 11.10 -9.65
N GLN A 113 -6.02 12.37 -9.98
CA GLN A 113 -4.67 12.93 -9.91
C GLN A 113 -4.07 12.87 -8.49
N SER A 114 -4.89 12.70 -7.44
CA SER A 114 -4.41 12.63 -6.06
C SER A 114 -3.63 11.34 -5.76
N LEU A 115 -3.87 10.26 -6.50
CA LEU A 115 -3.22 8.97 -6.28
C LEU A 115 -1.82 8.88 -6.93
N MET A 116 -1.60 9.66 -7.99
CA MET A 116 -0.35 9.61 -8.77
C MET A 116 0.91 9.97 -7.94
N PRO A 117 0.92 11.00 -7.08
CA PRO A 117 2.06 11.31 -6.22
C PRO A 117 2.47 10.14 -5.32
N SER A 118 1.54 9.50 -4.63
CA SER A 118 1.82 8.34 -3.78
C SER A 118 2.40 7.16 -4.58
N CYS A 119 1.81 6.85 -5.74
CA CYS A 119 2.33 5.81 -6.63
C CYS A 119 3.76 6.09 -7.10
N MET A 120 4.04 7.33 -7.52
CA MET A 120 5.39 7.75 -7.92
C MET A 120 6.37 7.71 -6.75
N GLY A 121 5.92 8.07 -5.55
CA GLY A 121 6.70 7.98 -4.32
C GLY A 121 7.15 6.55 -4.05
N VAL A 122 6.22 5.59 -4.07
CA VAL A 122 6.53 4.17 -3.88
C VAL A 122 7.50 3.64 -4.93
N ILE A 123 7.33 4.02 -6.20
CA ILE A 123 8.26 3.63 -7.27
C ILE A 123 9.67 4.18 -6.99
N GLY A 124 9.76 5.43 -6.54
CA GLY A 124 11.02 6.06 -6.14
C GLY A 124 11.67 5.35 -4.95
N ASP A 125 10.89 5.06 -3.90
CA ASP A 125 11.36 4.35 -2.71
C ASP A 125 11.88 2.94 -3.05
N LEU A 126 11.20 2.23 -3.95
CA LEU A 126 11.66 0.93 -4.46
C LEU A 126 12.97 1.08 -5.23
N ALA A 127 13.08 2.02 -6.17
CA ALA A 127 14.31 2.24 -6.92
C ALA A 127 15.50 2.60 -6.01
N ASP A 128 15.26 3.38 -4.97
CA ASP A 128 16.26 3.80 -3.99
C ASP A 128 16.62 2.70 -2.98
N ALA A 129 15.69 1.79 -2.66
CA ALA A 129 15.94 0.64 -1.79
C ALA A 129 16.67 -0.52 -2.51
N TYR A 130 16.53 -0.63 -3.84
CA TYR A 130 17.09 -1.71 -4.66
C TYR A 130 17.88 -1.16 -5.87
N PRO A 131 19.04 -0.53 -5.64
CA PRO A 131 19.77 0.21 -6.67
C PRO A 131 20.57 -0.66 -7.66
N ASN A 132 20.78 -1.95 -7.39
CA ASN A 132 21.63 -2.84 -8.20
C ASN A 132 20.85 -3.68 -9.22
N GLY A 133 19.60 -3.30 -9.51
CA GLY A 133 18.74 -4.05 -10.43
C GLY A 133 18.16 -5.32 -9.82
N GLU A 134 18.05 -5.40 -8.49
CA GLU A 134 17.48 -6.56 -7.79
C GLU A 134 15.99 -6.81 -8.14
N LEU A 135 15.32 -5.81 -8.73
CA LEU A 135 13.91 -5.87 -9.10
C LEU A 135 13.67 -6.11 -10.60
N VAL A 136 14.70 -6.32 -11.42
CA VAL A 136 14.55 -6.46 -12.90
C VAL A 136 13.54 -7.55 -13.26
N ASP A 137 13.56 -8.68 -12.56
CA ASP A 137 12.64 -9.80 -12.83
C ASP A 137 11.18 -9.50 -12.41
N ALA A 138 10.95 -8.50 -11.56
CA ALA A 138 9.61 -8.09 -11.14
C ALA A 138 8.90 -7.19 -12.17
N PHE A 139 9.60 -6.72 -13.20
CA PHE A 139 9.05 -5.89 -14.28
C PHE A 139 8.58 -6.68 -15.52
N HIS A 140 8.63 -8.02 -15.47
CA HIS A 140 8.21 -8.91 -16.56
C HIS A 140 6.71 -9.19 -16.59
#